data_AF-A0A974ZQM5-F1
#
_entry.id   AF-A0A974ZQM5-F1
#
_cell.length_a   1.000
_cell.length_b   1.000
_cell.length_c   1.000
_cell.angle_alpha   90.00
_cell.angle_beta   90.00
_cell.angle_gamma   90.00
#
_symmetry.space_group_name_H-M   'P 1'
#
loop_
_entity.id
_entity.type
_entity.pdbx_description
1 polymer ?
#
loop_
_entity_poly.entity_id
_entity_poly.type
_entity_poly.pdbx_seq_one_letter_code
_entity_poly.pdbx_strand_id
1 'polypeptide(L)'
;MPVWLKALSAQGLAVLSAYLTARTAASLGVAFAPEVVVAVQATAAVLMALALGLPVWWLPLQAVFGPALLMALSLRAPSALFLAGFLLLWLAFRHSAGDRVPLYLSNRLTWRRLQELLPRQEGIRFIDLGCGLGGLVAYLASVRQDSYICGVESAPLPWLISRIRLLGRRNAAIRYDDIRRMNLADYDVVYVFLSPDPMPMLWVKARQEMRPGTLLISNSFDVPGVPPTRTVVLDDRRRTRLLVWRM
;
A
#
# COMPACT_ATOMS: atom_id res chain seq x y z
N MET A 1 14.71 9.93 -12.79
CA MET A 1 13.41 10.63 -12.59
C MET A 1 12.38 9.64 -12.06
N PRO A 2 11.70 9.92 -10.92
CA PRO A 2 10.64 9.06 -10.40
C PRO A 2 9.53 8.84 -11.42
N VAL A 3 8.85 7.68 -11.37
CA VAL A 3 7.80 7.31 -12.34
C VAL A 3 6.68 8.35 -12.39
N TRP A 4 6.24 8.85 -11.23
CA TRP A 4 5.21 9.88 -11.14
C TRP A 4 5.61 11.19 -11.83
N LEU A 5 6.89 11.56 -11.75
CA LEU A 5 7.39 12.79 -12.38
C LEU A 5 7.46 12.62 -13.90
N LYS A 6 7.88 11.45 -14.38
CA LYS A 6 7.79 11.13 -15.82
C LYS A 6 6.35 11.18 -16.33
N ALA A 7 5.42 10.61 -15.57
CA ALA A 7 4.00 10.62 -15.91
C ALA A 7 3.42 12.05 -15.97
N LEU A 8 3.79 12.90 -15.02
CA LEU A 8 3.38 14.30 -14.97
C LEU A 8 3.99 15.10 -16.12
N SER A 9 5.28 14.92 -16.42
CA SER A 9 5.95 15.57 -17.54
C SER A 9 5.32 15.18 -18.88
N ALA A 10 4.99 13.91 -19.09
CA ALA A 10 4.32 13.45 -20.31
C ALA A 10 2.97 14.15 -20.52
N GLN A 11 2.12 14.21 -19.48
CA GLN A 11 0.84 14.92 -19.55
C GLN A 11 1.02 16.42 -19.79
N GLY A 12 1.92 17.07 -19.02
CA GLY A 12 2.13 18.51 -19.11
C GLY A 12 2.63 18.93 -20.50
N LEU A 13 3.60 18.20 -21.05
CA LEU A 13 4.09 18.45 -22.40
C LEU A 13 3.01 18.20 -23.45
N ALA A 14 2.22 17.13 -23.32
CA ALA A 14 1.16 16.82 -24.25
C ALA A 14 0.03 17.87 -24.26
N VAL A 15 -0.36 18.36 -23.08
CA VAL A 15 -1.33 19.46 -22.96
C VAL A 15 -0.79 20.73 -23.60
N LEU A 16 0.48 21.08 -23.34
CA LEU A 16 1.12 22.23 -23.96
C LEU A 16 1.16 22.10 -25.49
N SER A 17 1.56 20.94 -26.02
CA SER A 17 1.60 20.68 -27.46
C SER A 17 0.22 20.75 -28.11
N ALA A 18 -0.82 20.20 -27.47
CA ALA A 18 -2.20 20.28 -27.97
C ALA A 18 -2.71 21.72 -27.95
N TYR A 19 -2.44 22.48 -26.87
CA TYR A 19 -2.81 23.89 -26.76
C TYR A 19 -2.13 24.76 -27.83
N LEU A 20 -0.82 24.61 -28.02
CA LEU A 20 -0.08 25.37 -29.02
C LEU A 20 -0.53 25.05 -30.45
N THR A 21 -0.83 23.78 -30.73
CA THR A 21 -1.37 23.35 -32.03
C THR A 21 -2.75 23.97 -32.27
N ALA A 22 -3.65 23.89 -31.29
CA ALA A 22 -4.99 24.46 -31.39
C ALA A 22 -4.94 25.99 -31.55
N ARG A 23 -4.09 26.68 -30.79
CA ARG A 23 -3.92 28.14 -30.87
C ARG A 23 -3.36 28.58 -32.23
N THR A 24 -2.37 27.88 -32.74
CA THR A 24 -1.79 28.16 -34.07
C THR A 24 -2.81 27.92 -35.16
N ALA A 25 -3.56 26.82 -35.11
CA ALA A 25 -4.65 26.55 -36.07
C ALA A 25 -5.74 27.64 -36.02
N ALA A 26 -6.13 28.08 -34.82
CA ALA A 26 -7.10 29.16 -34.65
C ALA A 26 -6.60 30.48 -35.24
N SER A 27 -5.29 30.78 -35.13
CA SER A 27 -4.69 31.96 -35.77
C SER A 27 -4.71 31.91 -37.31
N LEU A 28 -4.86 30.72 -37.88
CA LEU A 28 -5.02 30.47 -39.31
C LEU A 28 -6.49 30.32 -39.74
N GLY A 29 -7.45 30.61 -38.83
CA GLY A 29 -8.89 30.50 -39.09
C GLY A 29 -9.45 29.08 -39.00
N VAL A 30 -8.68 28.10 -38.51
CA VAL A 30 -9.12 26.71 -38.34
C VAL A 30 -9.46 26.44 -36.88
N ALA A 31 -10.71 26.07 -36.59
CA ALA A 31 -11.15 25.66 -35.27
C ALA A 31 -11.29 24.13 -35.21
N PHE A 32 -10.68 23.51 -34.21
CA PHE A 32 -10.85 22.08 -33.93
C PHE A 32 -11.95 21.87 -32.89
N ALA A 33 -12.74 20.81 -33.09
CA ALA A 33 -13.67 20.34 -32.07
C ALA A 33 -12.88 19.87 -30.82
N PRO A 34 -13.41 20.05 -29.60
CA PRO A 34 -12.72 19.66 -28.36
C PRO A 34 -12.26 18.21 -28.33
N GLU A 35 -13.03 17.30 -28.94
CA GLU A 35 -12.73 15.87 -29.04
C GLU A 35 -11.46 15.62 -29.85
N VAL A 36 -11.23 16.38 -30.91
CA VAL A 36 -10.03 16.29 -31.75
C VAL A 36 -8.80 16.77 -30.97
N VAL A 37 -8.93 17.89 -30.25
CA VAL A 37 -7.84 18.41 -29.40
C VAL A 37 -7.47 17.41 -28.30
N VAL A 38 -8.46 16.79 -27.67
CA VAL A 38 -8.26 15.77 -26.64
C VAL A 38 -7.64 14.50 -27.21
N ALA A 39 -8.05 14.06 -28.41
CA ALA A 39 -7.43 12.91 -29.07
C ALA A 39 -5.94 13.16 -29.37
N VAL A 40 -5.61 14.33 -29.91
CA VAL A 40 -4.21 14.74 -30.15
C VAL A 40 -3.42 14.79 -28.84
N GLN A 41 -3.99 15.36 -27.79
CA GLN A 41 -3.38 15.40 -26.46
C GLN A 41 -3.11 13.99 -25.91
N ALA A 42 -4.10 13.10 -25.97
CA ALA A 42 -3.97 11.73 -25.48
C ALA A 42 -2.89 10.94 -26.24
N THR A 43 -2.87 11.05 -27.57
CA THR A 43 -1.82 10.43 -28.40
C THR A 43 -0.45 11.00 -28.06
N ALA A 44 -0.30 12.32 -27.95
CA ALA A 44 0.96 12.95 -27.56
C ALA A 44 1.42 12.50 -26.17
N ALA A 45 0.51 12.38 -25.20
CA ALA A 45 0.82 11.93 -23.84
C ALA A 45 1.36 10.49 -23.84
N VAL A 46 0.76 9.59 -24.62
CA VAL A 46 1.24 8.21 -24.78
C VAL A 46 2.63 8.17 -25.43
N LEU A 47 2.84 8.93 -26.51
CA LEU A 47 4.13 8.98 -27.20
C LEU A 47 5.24 9.54 -26.29
N MET A 48 4.95 10.61 -25.55
CA MET A 48 5.88 11.17 -24.56
C MET A 48 6.13 10.21 -23.41
N ALA A 49 5.11 9.46 -22.96
CA ALA A 49 5.28 8.46 -21.92
C ALA A 49 6.16 7.29 -22.38
N LEU A 50 6.03 6.84 -23.63
CA LEU A 50 6.92 5.86 -24.25
C LEU A 50 8.35 6.41 -24.33
N ALA A 51 8.52 7.65 -24.81
CA ALA A 51 9.83 8.30 -24.92
C ALA A 51 10.53 8.48 -23.56
N LEU A 52 9.78 8.75 -22.49
CA LEU A 52 10.30 8.84 -21.13
C LEU A 52 10.54 7.47 -20.46
N GLY A 53 10.23 6.37 -21.15
CA GLY A 53 10.38 5.01 -20.65
C GLY A 53 9.50 4.73 -19.44
N LEU A 54 8.22 5.11 -19.49
CA LEU A 54 7.25 4.68 -18.49
C LEU A 54 6.94 3.18 -18.65
N PRO A 55 6.64 2.46 -17.55
CA PRO A 55 6.11 1.11 -17.63
C PRO A 55 4.82 1.05 -18.46
N VAL A 56 4.65 -0.02 -19.25
CA VAL A 56 3.53 -0.17 -20.20
C VAL A 56 2.15 0.03 -19.57
N TRP A 57 1.98 -0.36 -18.30
CA TRP A 57 0.70 -0.20 -17.59
C TRP A 57 0.30 1.27 -17.36
N TRP A 58 1.24 2.22 -17.45
CA TRP A 58 0.93 3.65 -17.38
C TRP A 58 0.35 4.20 -18.69
N LEU A 59 0.57 3.55 -19.83
CA LEU A 59 0.13 4.09 -21.12
C LEU A 59 -1.40 4.22 -21.21
N PRO A 60 -2.20 3.24 -20.75
CA PRO A 60 -3.65 3.42 -20.66
C PRO A 60 -4.06 4.60 -19.79
N LEU A 61 -3.39 4.83 -18.66
CA LEU A 61 -3.67 5.98 -17.79
C LEU A 61 -3.38 7.31 -18.50
N GLN A 62 -2.30 7.36 -19.29
CA GLN A 62 -1.92 8.53 -20.08
C GLN A 62 -2.94 8.82 -21.19
N ALA A 63 -3.44 7.77 -21.86
CA ALA A 63 -4.43 7.87 -22.92
C ALA A 63 -5.81 8.31 -22.40
N VAL A 64 -6.23 7.80 -21.24
CA VAL A 64 -7.58 8.03 -20.68
C VAL A 64 -7.71 9.39 -20.00
N PHE A 65 -6.62 10.01 -19.54
CA PHE A 65 -6.66 11.25 -18.77
C PHE A 65 -7.41 12.40 -19.49
N GLY A 66 -7.05 12.70 -20.74
CA GLY A 66 -7.69 13.76 -21.53
C GLY A 66 -9.19 13.51 -21.76
N PRO A 67 -9.60 12.33 -22.28
CA PRO A 67 -11.01 11.96 -22.43
C PRO A 67 -11.79 12.00 -21.12
N ALA A 68 -11.21 11.52 -20.02
CA ALA A 68 -11.84 11.56 -18.70
C ALA A 68 -12.04 13.00 -18.21
N LEU A 69 -11.08 13.89 -18.48
CA LEU A 69 -11.20 15.32 -18.16
C LEU A 69 -12.30 15.99 -18.99
N LEU A 70 -12.36 15.73 -20.31
CA LEU A 70 -13.43 16.26 -21.16
C LEU A 70 -14.81 15.78 -20.69
N MET A 71 -14.93 14.49 -20.34
CA MET A 71 -16.16 13.91 -19.80
C MET A 71 -16.54 14.54 -18.45
N ALA A 72 -15.58 14.76 -17.55
CA ALA A 72 -15.82 15.44 -16.28
C ALA A 72 -16.35 16.86 -16.48
N LEU A 73 -15.78 17.60 -17.43
CA LEU A 73 -16.21 18.95 -17.78
C LEU A 73 -17.60 18.96 -18.43
N SER A 74 -17.89 18.03 -19.34
CA SER A 74 -19.20 17.95 -20.00
C SER A 74 -20.32 17.60 -19.02
N LEU A 75 -20.03 16.75 -18.03
CA LEU A 75 -20.96 16.42 -16.94
C LEU A 75 -21.04 17.51 -15.85
N ARG A 76 -20.27 18.60 -15.97
CA ARG A 76 -20.14 19.65 -14.95
C ARG A 76 -19.87 19.08 -13.55
N ALA A 77 -19.00 18.06 -13.48
CA ALA A 77 -18.70 17.36 -12.25
C ALA A 77 -18.14 18.36 -11.20
N PRO A 78 -18.70 18.40 -9.98
CA PRO A 78 -18.19 19.28 -8.92
C PRO A 78 -16.71 19.03 -8.62
N SER A 79 -15.92 20.10 -8.54
CA SER A 79 -14.49 20.02 -8.17
C SER A 79 -14.26 19.31 -6.83
N ALA A 80 -15.23 19.43 -5.92
CA ALA A 80 -15.23 18.75 -4.62
C ALA A 80 -15.16 17.22 -4.74
N LEU A 81 -15.71 16.60 -5.81
CA LEU A 81 -15.61 15.15 -6.01
C LEU A 81 -14.16 14.71 -6.27
N PHE A 82 -13.43 15.47 -7.09
CA PHE A 82 -12.02 15.18 -7.38
C PHE A 82 -11.15 15.40 -6.14
N LEU A 83 -11.43 16.46 -5.37
CA LEU A 83 -10.74 16.69 -4.11
C LEU A 83 -11.03 15.57 -3.11
N ALA A 84 -12.28 15.14 -2.96
CA ALA A 84 -12.65 14.03 -2.09
C ALA A 84 -11.97 12.72 -2.52
N GLY A 85 -11.96 12.42 -3.83
CA GLY A 85 -11.24 11.26 -4.37
C GLY A 85 -9.74 11.32 -4.10
N PHE A 86 -9.11 12.49 -4.31
CA PHE A 86 -7.71 12.71 -3.98
C PHE A 86 -7.43 12.50 -2.49
N LEU A 87 -8.23 13.11 -1.61
CA LEU A 87 -8.08 12.97 -0.16
C LEU A 87 -8.25 11.52 0.28
N LEU A 88 -9.22 10.80 -0.29
CA LEU A 88 -9.43 9.38 0.01
C LEU A 88 -8.21 8.53 -0.40
N LEU A 89 -7.70 8.73 -1.61
CA LEU A 89 -6.49 8.04 -2.08
C LEU A 89 -5.27 8.41 -1.24
N TRP A 90 -5.12 9.68 -0.88
CA TRP A 90 -4.02 10.15 -0.03
C TRP A 90 -4.09 9.53 1.38
N LEU A 91 -5.26 9.54 2.02
CA LEU A 91 -5.47 8.93 3.34
C LEU A 91 -5.24 7.40 3.32
N ALA A 92 -5.47 6.74 2.18
CA ALA A 92 -5.23 5.32 2.01
C ALA A 92 -3.77 4.97 1.67
N PHE A 93 -3.11 5.77 0.83
CA PHE A 93 -1.84 5.40 0.17
C PHE A 93 -0.68 6.37 0.39
N ARG A 94 -0.80 7.35 1.31
CA ARG A 94 0.29 8.31 1.60
C ARG A 94 1.66 7.66 1.88
N HIS A 95 1.70 6.46 2.47
CA HIS A 95 2.95 5.75 2.74
C HIS A 95 3.55 5.05 1.52
N SER A 96 2.74 4.69 0.51
CA SER A 96 3.26 4.16 -0.76
C SER A 96 4.14 5.20 -1.48
N ALA A 97 3.87 6.49 -1.27
CA ALA A 97 4.64 7.58 -1.86
C ALA A 97 5.96 7.89 -1.11
N GLY A 98 6.03 7.59 0.19
CA GLY A 98 7.20 7.85 1.04
C GLY A 98 8.00 6.58 1.35
N ASP A 99 7.48 5.79 2.29
CA ASP A 99 8.16 4.61 2.84
C ASP A 99 8.09 3.37 1.93
N ARG A 100 7.43 3.45 0.77
CA ARG A 100 7.27 2.36 -0.22
C ARG A 100 6.74 1.07 0.41
N VAL A 101 5.78 1.21 1.32
CA VAL A 101 5.02 0.11 1.88
C VAL A 101 3.60 0.14 1.31
N PRO A 102 3.33 -0.59 0.21
CA PRO A 102 1.96 -0.80 -0.25
C PRO A 102 1.09 -1.45 0.81
N LEU A 103 -0.22 -1.22 0.73
CA LEU A 103 -1.18 -1.94 1.56
C LEU A 103 -1.25 -3.40 1.11
N TYR A 104 -0.51 -4.29 1.78
CA TYR A 104 -0.60 -5.72 1.59
C TYR A 104 -1.61 -6.34 2.54
N LEU A 105 -2.56 -7.09 1.99
CA LEU A 105 -3.55 -7.82 2.77
C LEU A 105 -3.22 -9.31 2.73
N SER A 106 -2.97 -9.88 3.91
CA SER A 106 -2.80 -11.32 4.08
C SER A 106 -4.13 -12.04 3.87
N ASN A 107 -4.07 -13.29 3.41
CA ASN A 107 -5.27 -14.08 3.09
C ASN A 107 -5.66 -15.00 4.26
N ARG A 108 -6.87 -15.58 4.18
CA ARG A 108 -7.41 -16.46 5.24
C ARG A 108 -6.54 -17.69 5.50
N LEU A 109 -5.87 -18.23 4.47
CA LEU A 109 -4.95 -19.36 4.64
C LEU A 109 -3.73 -18.93 5.47
N THR A 110 -3.20 -17.74 5.20
CA THR A 110 -2.14 -17.12 6.02
C THR A 110 -2.56 -16.99 7.47
N TRP A 111 -3.78 -16.54 7.74
CA TRP A 111 -4.26 -16.35 9.11
C TRP A 111 -4.35 -17.67 9.89
N ARG A 112 -4.85 -18.74 9.24
CA ARG A 112 -4.89 -20.08 9.83
C ARG A 112 -3.49 -20.63 10.11
N ARG A 113 -2.57 -20.51 9.16
CA ARG A 113 -1.18 -20.96 9.36
C ARG A 113 -0.45 -20.14 10.42
N LEU A 114 -0.71 -18.85 10.51
CA LEU A 114 -0.17 -18.01 11.59
C LEU A 114 -0.68 -18.47 12.95
N GLN A 115 -1.97 -18.75 13.09
CA GLN A 115 -2.54 -19.29 14.33
C GLN A 115 -1.84 -20.58 14.77
N GLU A 116 -1.53 -21.49 13.84
CA GLU A 116 -0.79 -22.74 14.11
C GLU A 116 0.66 -22.50 14.55
N LEU A 117 1.26 -21.37 14.15
CA LEU A 117 2.63 -20.99 14.51
C LEU A 117 2.71 -20.26 15.85
N LEU A 118 1.60 -19.77 16.38
CA LEU A 118 1.60 -19.07 17.66
C LEU A 118 1.97 -20.03 18.80
N PRO A 119 2.72 -19.56 19.81
CA PRO A 119 2.98 -20.37 21.01
C PRO A 119 1.67 -20.81 21.66
N ARG A 120 1.64 -22.06 22.15
CA ARG A 120 0.44 -22.65 22.79
C ARG A 120 0.17 -22.14 24.20
N GLN A 121 1.11 -21.42 24.80
CA GLN A 121 0.95 -20.84 26.13
C GLN A 121 -0.19 -19.81 26.14
N GLU A 122 -0.84 -19.67 27.29
CA GLU A 122 -1.84 -18.63 27.51
C GLU A 122 -1.18 -17.26 27.70
N GLY A 123 -1.93 -16.19 27.46
CA GLY A 123 -1.48 -14.83 27.72
C GLY A 123 -0.45 -14.29 26.72
N ILE A 124 -0.27 -14.93 25.55
CA ILE A 124 0.70 -14.42 24.56
C ILE A 124 0.32 -13.02 24.08
N ARG A 125 1.35 -12.21 23.85
CA ARG A 125 1.24 -10.88 23.29
C ARG A 125 1.71 -10.92 21.84
N PHE A 126 0.77 -10.73 20.92
CA PHE A 126 1.02 -10.67 19.49
C PHE A 126 0.94 -9.23 18.99
N ILE A 127 1.82 -8.84 18.07
CA ILE A 127 1.75 -7.56 17.37
C ILE A 127 1.85 -7.74 15.86
N ASP A 128 0.93 -7.11 15.13
CA ASP A 128 0.92 -6.96 13.67
C ASP A 128 1.40 -5.54 13.31
N LEU A 129 2.64 -5.41 12.83
CA LEU A 129 3.21 -4.14 12.38
C LEU A 129 2.81 -3.89 10.92
N GLY A 130 1.92 -2.92 10.70
CA GLY A 130 1.28 -2.68 9.40
C GLY A 130 0.02 -3.53 9.22
N CYS A 131 -0.87 -3.52 10.23
CA CYS A 131 -2.05 -4.39 10.26
C CYS A 131 -3.12 -4.07 9.21
N GLY A 132 -2.96 -2.96 8.47
CA GLY A 132 -3.84 -2.57 7.38
C GLY A 132 -5.28 -2.41 7.85
N LEU A 133 -6.18 -3.18 7.24
CA LEU A 133 -7.60 -3.16 7.61
C LEU A 133 -7.90 -3.95 8.90
N GLY A 134 -6.91 -4.51 9.59
CA GLY A 134 -7.08 -5.21 10.87
C GLY A 134 -7.74 -6.59 10.76
N GLY A 135 -7.77 -7.18 9.57
CA GLY A 135 -8.40 -8.49 9.32
C GLY A 135 -7.74 -9.62 10.10
N LEU A 136 -6.40 -9.69 10.09
CA LEU A 136 -5.64 -10.68 10.84
C LEU A 136 -5.81 -10.51 12.36
N VAL A 137 -5.70 -9.27 12.85
CA VAL A 137 -5.86 -8.93 14.27
C VAL A 137 -7.26 -9.37 14.76
N ALA A 138 -8.31 -9.04 14.01
CA ALA A 138 -9.67 -9.48 14.32
C ALA A 138 -9.82 -11.01 14.24
N TYR A 139 -9.18 -11.68 13.30
CA TYR A 139 -9.21 -13.14 13.25
C TYR A 139 -8.55 -13.76 14.49
N LEU A 140 -7.30 -13.40 14.77
CA LEU A 140 -6.55 -13.96 15.91
C LEU A 140 -7.24 -13.66 17.24
N ALA A 141 -7.76 -12.46 17.43
CA ALA A 141 -8.49 -12.10 18.63
C ALA A 141 -9.75 -12.96 18.85
N SER A 142 -10.37 -13.48 17.77
CA SER A 142 -11.54 -14.36 17.90
C SER A 142 -11.18 -15.81 18.21
N VAL A 143 -10.05 -16.31 17.69
CA VAL A 143 -9.64 -17.72 17.85
C VAL A 143 -8.67 -17.96 19.02
N ARG A 144 -8.07 -16.89 19.56
CA ARG A 144 -7.14 -16.89 20.70
C ARG A 144 -7.62 -15.89 21.76
N GLN A 145 -8.73 -16.23 22.42
CA GLN A 145 -9.34 -15.36 23.43
C GLN A 145 -8.48 -15.20 24.69
N ASP A 146 -7.56 -16.15 24.90
CA ASP A 146 -6.55 -16.17 25.97
C ASP A 146 -5.32 -15.29 25.66
N SER A 147 -5.27 -14.65 24.49
CA SER A 147 -4.12 -13.90 24.00
C SER A 147 -4.45 -12.42 23.79
N TYR A 148 -3.44 -11.56 23.92
CA TYR A 148 -3.56 -10.14 23.60
C TYR A 148 -3.01 -9.85 22.20
N ILE A 149 -3.85 -9.32 21.32
CA ILE A 149 -3.52 -9.11 19.90
C ILE A 149 -3.51 -7.60 19.60
N CYS A 150 -2.34 -7.04 19.30
CA CYS A 150 -2.16 -5.64 18.94
C CYS A 150 -1.96 -5.50 17.42
N GLY A 151 -2.64 -4.54 16.79
CA GLY A 151 -2.33 -4.07 15.45
C GLY A 151 -1.77 -2.65 15.47
N VAL A 152 -0.81 -2.37 14.61
CA VAL A 152 -0.26 -1.03 14.41
C VAL A 152 -0.43 -0.62 12.96
N GLU A 153 -0.97 0.56 12.73
CA GLU A 153 -1.16 1.11 11.39
C GLU A 153 -0.94 2.63 11.42
N SER A 154 -0.17 3.13 10.46
CA SER A 154 0.16 4.54 10.34
C SER A 154 -0.72 5.26 9.33
N ALA A 155 -1.38 4.55 8.41
CA ALA A 155 -2.29 5.11 7.42
C ALA A 155 -3.67 5.43 8.04
N PRO A 156 -4.14 6.69 8.00
CA PRO A 156 -5.37 7.10 8.67
C PRO A 156 -6.61 6.27 8.32
N LEU A 157 -6.82 5.98 7.03
CA LEU A 157 -8.02 5.28 6.59
C LEU A 157 -7.97 3.78 6.96
N PRO A 158 -6.91 3.02 6.65
CA PRO A 158 -6.76 1.65 7.15
C PRO A 158 -6.84 1.53 8.67
N TRP A 159 -6.22 2.47 9.40
CA TRP A 159 -6.33 2.55 10.85
C TRP A 159 -7.77 2.74 11.33
N LEU A 160 -8.51 3.68 10.74
CA LEU A 160 -9.90 3.94 11.13
C LEU A 160 -10.77 2.69 10.88
N ILE A 161 -10.60 2.05 9.72
CA ILE A 161 -11.32 0.82 9.37
C ILE A 161 -10.98 -0.32 10.35
N SER A 162 -9.69 -0.52 10.68
CA SER A 162 -9.29 -1.55 11.62
C SER A 162 -9.80 -1.26 13.03
N ARG A 163 -9.76 -0.01 13.48
CA ARG A 163 -10.32 0.40 14.77
C ARG A 163 -11.81 0.08 14.86
N ILE A 164 -12.60 0.43 13.83
CA ILE A 164 -14.04 0.12 13.78
C ILE A 164 -14.27 -1.40 13.80
N ARG A 165 -13.50 -2.16 13.00
CA ARG A 165 -13.59 -3.63 12.94
C ARG A 165 -13.31 -4.31 14.28
N LEU A 166 -12.53 -3.67 15.14
CA LEU A 166 -12.14 -4.20 16.45
C LEU A 166 -12.93 -3.62 17.63
N LEU A 167 -13.91 -2.74 17.39
CA LEU A 167 -14.79 -2.22 18.43
C LEU A 167 -15.45 -3.36 19.21
N GLY A 168 -15.43 -3.25 20.54
CA GLY A 168 -16.03 -4.22 21.46
C GLY A 168 -15.15 -5.44 21.80
N ARG A 169 -13.98 -5.60 21.17
CA ARG A 169 -13.06 -6.69 21.50
C ARG A 169 -12.17 -6.32 22.69
N ARG A 170 -12.21 -7.15 23.75
CA ARG A 170 -11.47 -6.90 25.00
C ARG A 170 -10.00 -7.32 24.94
N ASN A 171 -9.68 -8.32 24.11
CA ASN A 171 -8.35 -8.91 24.01
C ASN A 171 -7.55 -8.37 22.80
N ALA A 172 -7.97 -7.26 22.21
CA ALA A 172 -7.32 -6.70 21.05
C ALA A 172 -7.33 -5.17 21.02
N ALA A 173 -6.27 -4.60 20.46
CA ALA A 173 -6.11 -3.15 20.33
C ALA A 173 -5.53 -2.77 18.97
N ILE A 174 -5.89 -1.58 18.49
CA ILE A 174 -5.30 -0.97 17.30
C ILE A 174 -4.65 0.35 17.69
N ARG A 175 -3.38 0.52 17.36
CA ARG A 175 -2.62 1.77 17.58
C ARG A 175 -2.41 2.51 16.27
N TYR A 176 -2.67 3.82 16.31
CA TYR A 176 -2.27 4.74 15.24
C TYR A 176 -0.84 5.18 15.50
N ASP A 177 0.14 4.44 14.99
CA ASP A 177 1.54 4.66 15.33
C ASP A 177 2.47 4.20 14.20
N ASP A 178 3.73 4.58 14.30
CA ASP A 178 4.79 4.16 13.40
C ASP A 178 5.50 2.91 13.94
N ILE A 179 5.72 1.93 13.07
CA ILE A 179 6.40 0.67 13.41
C ILE A 179 7.79 0.89 14.04
N ARG A 180 8.48 1.98 13.70
CA ARG A 180 9.80 2.34 14.23
C ARG A 180 9.76 2.69 15.72
N ARG A 181 8.64 3.27 16.17
CA ARG A 181 8.44 3.77 17.54
C ARG A 181 7.90 2.70 18.49
N MET A 182 7.36 1.62 17.95
CA MET A 182 6.80 0.54 18.76
C MET A 182 7.89 -0.18 19.55
N ASN A 183 7.72 -0.32 20.86
CA ASN A 183 8.59 -1.19 21.67
C ASN A 183 8.21 -2.66 21.43
N LEU A 184 9.17 -3.47 20.98
CA LEU A 184 8.94 -4.90 20.69
C LEU A 184 9.18 -5.82 21.90
N ALA A 185 9.74 -5.31 23.00
CA ALA A 185 10.10 -6.13 24.17
C ALA A 185 8.92 -6.82 24.84
N ASP A 186 7.74 -6.20 24.79
CA ASP A 186 6.53 -6.72 25.44
C ASP A 186 5.83 -7.83 24.65
N TYR A 187 6.30 -8.16 23.45
CA TYR A 187 5.60 -9.10 22.56
C TYR A 187 6.32 -10.44 22.49
N ASP A 188 5.55 -11.52 22.39
CA ASP A 188 6.05 -12.87 22.18
C ASP A 188 6.14 -13.20 20.70
N VAL A 189 5.29 -12.55 19.89
CA VAL A 189 5.25 -12.74 18.44
C VAL A 189 5.07 -11.38 17.77
N VAL A 190 6.02 -11.04 16.89
CA VAL A 190 5.96 -9.88 16.00
C VAL A 190 5.72 -10.38 14.58
N TYR A 191 4.61 -9.96 13.97
CA TYR A 191 4.28 -10.26 12.59
C TYR A 191 4.41 -9.03 11.71
N VAL A 192 4.98 -9.21 10.51
CA VAL A 192 5.15 -8.14 9.53
C VAL A 192 4.75 -8.60 8.12
N PHE A 193 4.01 -7.77 7.40
CA PHE A 193 3.74 -7.94 5.96
C PHE A 193 3.84 -6.59 5.23
N LEU A 194 5.04 -6.04 5.21
CA LEU A 194 5.32 -4.68 4.74
C LEU A 194 5.89 -4.70 3.31
N SER A 195 7.18 -4.47 3.14
CA SER A 195 7.90 -4.56 1.86
C SER A 195 9.37 -4.89 2.16
N PRO A 196 10.24 -5.11 1.16
CA PRO A 196 11.67 -5.36 1.41
C PRO A 196 12.38 -4.20 2.10
N ASP A 197 12.00 -2.95 1.78
CA ASP A 197 12.68 -1.73 2.23
C ASP A 197 12.78 -1.60 3.77
N PRO A 198 11.72 -1.80 4.58
CA PRO A 198 11.82 -1.72 6.05
C PRO A 198 12.46 -2.94 6.73
N MET A 199 12.65 -4.08 6.05
CA MET A 199 13.10 -5.33 6.68
C MET A 199 14.47 -5.25 7.37
N PRO A 200 15.50 -4.60 6.79
CA PRO A 200 16.80 -4.46 7.48
C PRO A 200 16.70 -3.69 8.80
N MET A 201 15.95 -2.60 8.82
CA MET A 201 15.73 -1.79 10.03
C MET A 201 14.94 -2.58 11.08
N LEU A 202 13.87 -3.27 10.66
CA LEU A 202 13.07 -4.11 11.55
C LEU A 202 13.88 -5.26 12.14
N TRP A 203 14.79 -5.86 11.38
CA TRP A 203 15.67 -6.91 11.88
C TRP A 203 16.58 -6.40 13.02
N VAL A 204 17.23 -5.24 12.82
CA VAL A 204 18.08 -4.63 13.85
C VAL A 204 17.26 -4.35 15.12
N LYS A 205 16.08 -3.74 14.95
CA LYS A 205 15.18 -3.44 16.06
C LYS A 205 14.70 -4.70 16.79
N ALA A 206 14.30 -5.73 16.05
CA ALA A 206 13.88 -7.00 16.62
C ALA A 206 15.00 -7.66 17.43
N ARG A 207 16.23 -7.67 16.93
CA ARG A 207 17.41 -8.20 17.64
C ARG A 207 17.75 -7.43 18.92
N GLN A 208 17.46 -6.14 18.96
CA GLN A 208 17.76 -5.29 20.11
C GLN A 208 16.66 -5.36 21.18
N GLU A 209 15.40 -5.43 20.77
CA GLU A 209 14.26 -5.23 21.68
C GLU A 209 13.54 -6.53 22.04
N MET A 210 13.49 -7.52 21.14
CA MET A 210 12.73 -8.74 21.41
C MET A 210 13.45 -9.65 22.40
N ARG A 211 12.67 -10.28 23.27
CA ARG A 211 13.18 -11.21 24.28
C ARG A 211 13.67 -12.52 23.62
N PRO A 212 14.69 -13.19 24.16
CA PRO A 212 15.09 -14.52 23.68
C PRO A 212 13.94 -15.51 23.67
N GLY A 213 13.86 -16.33 22.62
CA GLY A 213 12.82 -17.35 22.43
C GLY A 213 11.52 -16.86 21.79
N THR A 214 11.34 -15.54 21.62
CA THR A 214 10.20 -14.94 20.90
C THR A 214 10.33 -15.08 19.38
N LEU A 215 9.25 -14.80 18.65
CA LEU A 215 9.17 -15.05 17.21
C LEU A 215 8.99 -13.75 16.42
N LEU A 216 9.86 -13.52 15.44
CA LEU A 216 9.59 -12.60 14.33
C LEU A 216 9.11 -13.43 13.14
N ILE A 217 7.93 -13.08 12.60
CA ILE A 217 7.33 -13.74 11.46
C ILE A 217 7.14 -12.71 10.35
N SER A 218 7.85 -12.87 9.25
CA SER A 218 7.63 -12.08 8.05
C SER A 218 6.82 -12.86 7.02
N ASN A 219 5.88 -12.17 6.39
CA ASN A 219 5.16 -12.69 5.25
C ASN A 219 5.88 -12.29 3.95
N SER A 220 6.42 -13.29 3.27
CA SER A 220 7.03 -13.27 1.94
C SER A 220 8.33 -12.47 1.79
N PHE A 221 8.57 -11.46 2.63
CA PHE A 221 9.74 -10.58 2.57
C PHE A 221 10.84 -11.05 3.53
N ASP A 222 12.01 -11.32 3.00
CA ASP A 222 13.19 -11.78 3.74
C ASP A 222 13.97 -10.62 4.37
N VAL A 223 14.84 -10.97 5.31
CA VAL A 223 15.88 -10.08 5.83
C VAL A 223 17.16 -10.39 5.04
N PRO A 224 17.74 -9.42 4.31
CA PRO A 224 18.93 -9.64 3.50
C PRO A 224 20.08 -10.24 4.33
N GLY A 225 20.61 -11.37 3.88
CA GLY A 225 21.75 -12.05 4.52
C GLY A 225 21.42 -12.81 5.81
N VAL A 226 20.16 -12.88 6.23
CA VAL A 226 19.75 -13.54 7.48
C VAL A 226 18.74 -14.66 7.19
N PRO A 227 19.18 -15.93 7.14
CA PRO A 227 18.26 -17.04 6.89
C PRO A 227 17.25 -17.22 8.04
N PRO A 228 15.97 -17.52 7.74
CA PRO A 228 14.98 -17.80 8.78
C PRO A 228 15.25 -19.15 9.45
N THR A 229 14.95 -19.23 10.75
CA THR A 229 14.97 -20.48 11.52
C THR A 229 14.01 -21.52 10.93
N ARG A 230 12.86 -21.07 10.42
CA ARG A 230 11.87 -21.94 9.77
C ARG A 230 11.17 -21.18 8.65
N THR A 231 10.92 -21.85 7.54
CA THR A 231 10.06 -21.34 6.46
C THR A 231 8.84 -22.25 6.32
N VAL A 232 7.65 -21.66 6.27
CA VAL A 232 6.40 -22.37 5.97
C VAL A 232 5.86 -21.85 4.64
N VAL A 233 5.77 -22.74 3.65
CA VAL A 233 5.19 -22.41 2.34
C VAL A 233 3.71 -22.75 2.36
N LEU A 234 2.88 -21.79 1.96
CA LEU A 234 1.44 -21.93 1.90
C LEU A 234 1.04 -22.39 0.51
N ASP A 235 0.07 -23.29 0.46
CA ASP A 235 -0.56 -23.73 -0.79
C ASP A 235 -1.65 -22.73 -1.23
N ASP A 236 -1.21 -21.50 -1.52
CA ASP A 236 -2.04 -20.49 -2.17
C ASP A 236 -1.49 -20.13 -3.55
N ARG A 237 -2.25 -19.34 -4.32
CA ARG A 237 -1.86 -18.91 -5.67
C ARG A 237 -0.51 -18.19 -5.73
N ARG A 238 -0.06 -17.57 -4.62
CA ARG A 238 1.18 -16.80 -4.56
C ARG A 238 2.35 -17.61 -4.01
N ARG A 239 2.09 -18.86 -3.59
CA ARG A 239 3.02 -19.67 -2.79
C ARG A 239 3.62 -18.88 -1.64
N THR A 240 2.75 -18.20 -0.89
CA THR A 240 3.12 -17.31 0.22
C THR A 240 4.09 -18.02 1.16
N ARG A 241 5.18 -17.35 1.55
CA ARG A 241 6.17 -17.90 2.49
C ARG A 241 6.08 -17.18 3.82
N LEU A 242 5.84 -17.90 4.91
CA LEU A 242 6.02 -17.38 6.26
C LEU A 242 7.44 -17.70 6.72
N LEU A 243 8.24 -16.65 6.84
CA LEU A 243 9.64 -16.71 7.28
C LEU A 243 9.67 -16.43 8.78
N VAL A 244 10.20 -17.36 9.56
CA VAL A 244 10.17 -17.32 11.02
C VAL A 244 11.59 -17.27 11.54
N TRP A 245 11.91 -16.26 12.34
CA TRP A 245 13.13 -16.17 13.13
C TRP A 245 12.79 -16.29 14.61
N ARG A 246 13.50 -17.16 15.31
CA ARG A 246 13.50 -17.20 16.78
C ARG A 246 14.61 -16.29 17.28
N MET A 247 14.27 -15.36 18.17
CA MET A 247 15.19 -14.35 18.72
C MET A 247 16.10 -14.90 19.81
#